data_AF-A0A847THE6-F1
#
_entry.id   AF-A0A847THE6-F1
#
_cell.length_a   1.000
_cell.length_b   1.000
_cell.length_c   1.000
_cell.angle_alpha   90.00
_cell.angle_beta   90.00
_cell.angle_gamma   90.00
#
_symmetry.space_group_name_H-M   'P 1'
#
loop_
_entity.id
_entity.type
_entity.pdbx_description
1 polymer ?
#
loop_
_entity_poly.entity_id
_entity_poly.type
_entity_poly.pdbx_seq_one_letter_code
_entity_poly.pdbx_strand_id
1 'polypeptide(L)'
;MKTPTMISRFLFSALLLLGSAHVLAQQYVPVDEGSKVKFTIVNHLIFSSTVTGYFTGLKGNIHFDPDRLKETAIEATVAVNTINTGIGKRDRDLMAEKYFNTAKFPVIKLVSTSVTAAGKPNTYQFTGALTIKGITKTISFPFTTTMTAGSCQFNGQFVINRKDFQVGPDNAIDDKLTVILNVQAKKQ
;
A
#
# COMPACT_ATOMS: atom_id res chain seq x y z
N MET A 1 -69.89 -22.08 -48.93
CA MET A 1 -68.96 -20.93 -49.02
C MET A 1 -67.79 -21.23 -48.08
N LYS A 2 -66.62 -21.52 -48.65
CA LYS A 2 -65.39 -21.90 -47.92
C LYS A 2 -64.58 -20.63 -47.66
N THR A 3 -64.08 -20.44 -46.44
CA THR A 3 -62.86 -19.66 -46.16
C THR A 3 -62.28 -20.03 -44.78
N PRO A 4 -60.95 -19.89 -44.60
CA PRO A 4 -60.14 -20.95 -44.00
C PRO A 4 -59.59 -20.63 -42.60
N THR A 5 -59.15 -21.71 -41.96
CA THR A 5 -58.30 -21.80 -40.77
C THR A 5 -57.01 -20.97 -40.92
N MET A 6 -56.67 -20.15 -39.92
CA MET A 6 -55.33 -19.54 -39.78
C MET A 6 -54.77 -19.86 -38.39
N ILE A 7 -53.87 -20.84 -38.37
CA ILE A 7 -52.88 -21.04 -37.32
C ILE A 7 -51.76 -20.04 -37.61
N SER A 8 -51.42 -19.16 -36.68
CA SER A 8 -50.13 -18.44 -36.72
C SER A 8 -49.44 -18.49 -35.37
N ARG A 9 -48.17 -18.88 -35.45
CA ARG A 9 -47.29 -19.32 -34.37
C ARG A 9 -46.69 -18.12 -33.63
N PHE A 10 -46.54 -18.32 -32.32
CA PHE A 10 -45.49 -17.84 -31.42
C PHE A 10 -44.45 -16.85 -31.96
N LEU A 11 -44.25 -15.76 -31.20
CA LEU A 11 -42.93 -15.22 -30.89
C LEU A 11 -42.99 -14.56 -29.50
N PHE A 12 -42.64 -15.33 -28.47
CA PHE A 12 -42.34 -14.81 -27.14
C PHE A 12 -40.92 -14.27 -27.20
N SER A 13 -40.76 -12.96 -27.43
CA SER A 13 -39.46 -12.31 -27.32
C SER A 13 -39.08 -12.19 -25.86
N ALA A 14 -38.32 -13.16 -25.34
CA ALA A 14 -37.63 -13.03 -24.07
C ALA A 14 -36.49 -12.01 -24.23
N LEU A 15 -36.74 -10.77 -23.82
CA LEU A 15 -35.71 -9.74 -23.72
C LEU A 15 -34.79 -10.09 -22.54
N LEU A 16 -33.68 -10.78 -22.82
CA LEU A 16 -32.59 -10.94 -21.85
C LEU A 16 -32.01 -9.55 -21.57
N LEU A 17 -32.42 -8.93 -20.48
CA LEU A 17 -31.65 -7.87 -19.84
C LEU A 17 -30.34 -8.51 -19.35
N LEU A 18 -29.32 -8.48 -20.20
CA LEU A 18 -27.92 -8.62 -19.78
C LEU A 18 -27.60 -7.43 -18.88
N GLY A 19 -27.99 -7.54 -17.61
CA GLY A 19 -27.53 -6.65 -16.58
C GLY A 19 -26.01 -6.74 -16.55
N SER A 20 -25.33 -5.69 -17.00
CA SER A 20 -23.91 -5.53 -16.77
C SER A 20 -23.73 -5.44 -15.27
N ALA A 21 -23.39 -6.56 -14.63
CA ALA A 21 -22.85 -6.54 -13.29
C ALA A 21 -21.52 -5.80 -13.39
N HIS A 22 -21.55 -4.48 -13.20
CA HIS A 22 -20.37 -3.73 -12.86
C HIS A 22 -19.94 -4.25 -11.48
N VAL A 23 -19.12 -5.30 -11.46
CA VAL A 23 -18.41 -5.71 -10.27
C VAL A 23 -17.44 -4.58 -9.99
N LEU A 24 -17.88 -3.62 -9.18
CA LEU A 24 -17.03 -2.56 -8.68
C LEU A 24 -15.92 -3.25 -7.87
N ALA A 25 -14.71 -3.22 -8.43
CA ALA A 25 -13.55 -3.66 -7.70
C ALA A 25 -13.44 -2.86 -6.39
N GLN A 26 -12.91 -3.51 -5.36
CA GLN A 26 -13.09 -3.07 -3.99
C GLN A 26 -12.09 -1.96 -3.67
N GLN A 27 -12.64 -0.76 -3.44
CA GLN A 27 -11.93 0.44 -3.06
C GLN A 27 -11.77 0.47 -1.54
N TYR A 28 -10.55 0.65 -1.04
CA TYR A 28 -10.25 0.75 0.38
C TYR A 28 -9.45 2.01 0.71
N VAL A 29 -9.67 2.53 1.91
CA VAL A 29 -8.92 3.66 2.48
C VAL A 29 -8.30 3.24 3.81
N PRO A 30 -6.98 3.44 4.00
CA PRO A 30 -6.33 3.19 5.29
C PRO A 30 -6.97 3.98 6.43
N VAL A 31 -7.02 3.36 7.61
CA VAL A 31 -7.41 4.02 8.86
C VAL A 31 -6.25 3.95 9.84
N ASP A 32 -6.07 4.98 10.67
CA ASP A 32 -4.97 5.00 11.65
C ASP A 32 -5.10 3.89 12.68
N GLU A 33 -6.32 3.60 13.13
CA GLU A 33 -6.60 2.51 14.06
C GLU A 33 -6.27 1.15 13.41
N GLY A 34 -5.37 0.40 14.04
CA GLY A 34 -4.89 -0.88 13.50
C GLY A 34 -3.82 -0.75 12.42
N SER A 35 -3.45 0.47 12.00
CA SER A 35 -2.34 0.69 11.07
C SER A 35 -1.03 1.03 11.78
N LYS A 36 0.08 0.53 11.22
CA LYS A 36 1.46 0.75 11.66
C LYS A 36 2.37 0.83 10.43
N VAL A 37 3.07 1.94 10.28
CA VAL A 37 4.22 2.08 9.38
C VAL A 37 5.46 2.14 10.27
N LYS A 38 6.12 1.00 10.47
CA LYS A 38 7.26 0.84 11.37
C LYS A 38 8.55 0.71 10.57
N PHE A 39 9.64 1.26 11.08
CA PHE A 39 10.98 0.93 10.63
C PHE A 39 11.89 0.52 11.78
N THR A 40 12.87 -0.33 11.48
CA THR A 40 13.92 -0.72 12.41
C THR A 40 15.28 -0.66 11.73
N ILE A 41 16.26 -0.09 12.41
CA ILE A 41 17.63 0.11 11.91
C ILE A 41 18.64 -0.14 13.02
N VAL A 42 19.76 -0.77 12.68
CA VAL A 42 20.81 -1.08 13.66
C VAL A 42 21.77 0.10 13.81
N ASN A 43 22.10 0.43 15.06
CA ASN A 43 23.10 1.41 15.43
C ASN A 43 24.29 0.72 16.08
N HIS A 44 25.42 0.68 15.38
CA HIS A 44 26.63 0.00 15.83
C HIS A 44 27.42 0.75 16.92
N LEU A 45 27.09 2.02 17.21
CA LEU A 45 27.78 2.81 18.25
C LEU A 45 27.46 2.37 19.67
N ILE A 46 26.32 1.70 19.88
CA ILE A 46 25.86 1.29 21.21
C ILE A 46 25.50 -0.19 21.14
N PHE A 47 26.49 -1.08 21.23
CA PHE A 47 26.31 -2.54 21.26
C PHE A 47 25.38 -3.09 20.15
N SER A 48 25.40 -2.49 18.96
CA SER A 48 24.48 -2.85 17.85
C SER A 48 22.99 -2.76 18.25
N SER A 49 22.62 -1.76 19.05
CA SER A 49 21.23 -1.50 19.45
C SER A 49 20.32 -1.26 18.25
N THR A 50 19.10 -1.79 18.30
CA THR A 50 18.08 -1.54 17.27
C THR A 50 17.29 -0.29 17.63
N VAL A 51 17.32 0.70 16.73
CA VAL A 51 16.43 1.86 16.78
C VAL A 51 15.14 1.48 16.08
N THR A 52 14.01 1.66 16.77
CA THR A 52 12.67 1.50 16.21
C THR A 52 12.00 2.86 16.06
N GLY A 53 11.34 3.10 14.94
CA GLY A 53 10.51 4.27 14.75
C GLY A 53 9.27 3.98 13.94
N TYR A 54 8.35 4.94 13.93
CA TYR A 54 7.05 4.83 13.29
C TYR A 54 6.66 6.12 12.58
N PHE A 55 5.79 5.99 11.59
CA PHE A 55 4.99 7.09 11.05
C PHE A 55 3.50 6.82 11.34
N THR A 56 2.72 7.89 11.50
CA THR A 56 1.28 7.85 11.72
C THR A 56 0.56 8.67 10.64
N GLY A 57 -0.77 8.64 10.60
CA GLY A 57 -1.53 9.40 9.60
C GLY A 57 -1.35 8.84 8.20
N LEU A 58 -1.30 7.50 8.06
CA LEU A 58 -1.17 6.86 6.76
C LEU A 58 -2.42 7.19 5.93
N LYS A 59 -2.20 7.84 4.80
CA LYS A 59 -3.24 8.13 3.81
C LYS A 59 -3.03 7.25 2.60
N GLY A 60 -4.10 6.86 1.95
CA GLY A 60 -3.97 6.09 0.73
C GLY A 60 -5.29 5.81 0.05
N ASN A 61 -5.15 5.29 -1.16
CA ASN A 61 -6.20 4.78 -2.00
C ASN A 61 -5.75 3.39 -2.45
N ILE A 62 -6.50 2.36 -2.05
CA ILE A 62 -6.17 0.96 -2.33
C ILE A 62 -7.33 0.37 -3.12
N HIS A 63 -7.15 0.27 -4.43
CA HIS A 63 -7.99 -0.51 -5.30
C HIS A 63 -7.45 -1.94 -5.33
N PHE A 64 -8.15 -2.89 -4.71
CA PHE A 64 -7.64 -4.25 -4.57
C PHE A 64 -8.76 -5.28 -4.69
N ASP A 65 -8.59 -6.20 -5.64
CA ASP A 65 -9.48 -7.33 -5.87
C ASP A 65 -8.63 -8.59 -6.09
N PRO A 66 -8.68 -9.58 -5.18
CA PRO A 66 -7.96 -10.85 -5.32
C PRO A 66 -8.19 -11.57 -6.65
N ASP A 67 -9.37 -11.40 -7.24
CA ASP A 67 -9.77 -12.06 -8.48
C ASP A 67 -9.33 -11.25 -9.73
N ARG A 68 -8.94 -9.99 -9.55
CA ARG A 68 -8.56 -9.05 -10.62
C ARG A 68 -7.30 -8.26 -10.28
N LEU A 69 -6.21 -8.95 -9.97
CA LEU A 69 -4.94 -8.33 -9.58
C LEU A 69 -4.36 -7.35 -10.62
N LYS A 70 -4.67 -7.52 -11.92
CA LYS A 70 -4.23 -6.60 -12.97
C LYS A 70 -4.88 -5.21 -12.88
N GLU A 71 -6.03 -5.11 -12.24
CA GLU A 71 -6.73 -3.84 -11.98
C GLU A 71 -6.26 -3.19 -10.68
N THR A 72 -5.45 -3.88 -9.87
CA THR A 72 -5.00 -3.38 -8.57
C THR A 72 -4.15 -2.12 -8.71
N ALA A 73 -4.51 -1.09 -7.94
CA ALA A 73 -3.77 0.15 -7.81
C ALA A 73 -3.67 0.52 -6.33
N ILE A 74 -2.45 0.70 -5.84
CA ILE A 74 -2.15 1.06 -4.45
C ILE A 74 -1.35 2.36 -4.46
N GLU A 75 -1.93 3.40 -3.88
CA GLU A 75 -1.23 4.63 -3.54
C GLU A 75 -1.28 4.87 -2.04
N ALA A 76 -0.12 5.14 -1.44
CA ALA A 76 -0.02 5.43 -0.02
C ALA A 76 0.97 6.57 0.25
N THR A 77 0.68 7.37 1.27
CA THR A 77 1.52 8.48 1.71
C THR A 77 1.55 8.58 3.22
N VAL A 78 2.71 8.97 3.75
CA VAL A 78 2.87 9.39 5.15
C VAL A 78 3.58 10.74 5.19
N ALA A 79 3.17 11.59 6.12
CA ALA A 79 3.86 12.85 6.34
C ALA A 79 5.12 12.62 7.18
N VAL A 80 6.24 13.20 6.77
CA VAL A 80 7.52 12.98 7.46
C VAL A 80 7.50 13.52 8.89
N ASN A 81 6.74 14.60 9.14
CA ASN A 81 6.63 15.22 10.45
C ASN A 81 5.95 14.35 11.51
N THR A 82 5.32 13.23 11.13
CA THR A 82 4.75 12.27 12.07
C THR A 82 5.78 11.24 12.56
N ILE A 83 7.04 11.37 12.16
CA ILE A 83 8.09 10.44 12.59
C ILE A 83 8.21 10.44 14.11
N ASN A 84 8.27 9.26 14.70
CA ASN A 84 8.39 9.08 16.14
C ASN A 84 9.34 7.91 16.45
N THR A 85 10.42 8.20 17.17
CA THR A 85 11.38 7.20 17.68
C THR A 85 11.36 7.09 19.21
N GLY A 86 10.38 7.74 19.86
CA GLY A 86 10.30 7.90 21.30
C GLY A 86 11.29 8.93 21.88
N ILE A 87 12.12 9.57 21.05
CA ILE A 87 13.13 10.54 21.48
C ILE A 87 12.98 11.84 20.67
N GLY A 88 12.33 12.84 21.25
CA GLY A 88 11.98 14.08 20.53
C GLY A 88 13.17 14.84 19.94
N LYS A 89 14.37 14.78 20.55
CA LYS A 89 15.58 15.35 19.93
C LYS A 89 15.94 14.64 18.62
N ARG A 90 15.88 13.31 18.61
CA ARG A 90 16.16 12.49 17.42
C ARG A 90 15.11 12.73 16.35
N ASP A 91 13.84 12.82 16.73
CA ASP A 91 12.74 13.08 15.79
C ASP A 91 12.92 14.44 15.10
N ARG A 92 13.31 15.48 15.85
CA ARG A 92 13.70 16.79 15.28
C ARG A 92 14.89 16.69 14.35
N ASP A 93 15.94 15.97 14.74
CA ASP A 93 17.12 15.78 13.89
C ASP A 93 16.74 15.07 12.57
N LEU A 94 15.90 14.03 12.61
CA LEU A 94 15.47 13.27 11.43
C LEU A 94 14.68 14.12 10.43
N MET A 95 13.99 15.17 10.88
CA MET A 95 13.30 16.11 9.98
C MET A 95 14.24 17.11 9.28
N ALA A 96 15.47 17.28 9.78
CA ALA A 96 16.42 18.25 9.24
C ALA A 96 16.98 17.84 7.86
N GLU A 97 17.65 18.80 7.19
CA GLU A 97 18.17 18.67 5.82
C GLU A 97 19.07 17.43 5.61
N LYS A 98 19.88 17.10 6.62
CA LYS A 98 20.79 15.96 6.58
C LYS A 98 20.08 14.60 6.51
N TYR A 99 18.81 14.52 6.92
CA TYR A 99 18.00 13.30 6.88
C TYR A 99 16.85 13.48 5.89
N PHE A 100 15.59 13.56 6.35
CA PHE A 100 14.43 13.60 5.46
C PHE A 100 14.19 14.97 4.83
N ASN A 101 14.75 16.05 5.38
CA ASN A 101 14.55 17.42 4.89
C ASN A 101 13.06 17.76 4.71
N THR A 102 12.28 17.65 5.79
CA THR A 102 10.82 17.80 5.79
C THR A 102 10.34 19.14 5.22
N ALA A 103 11.15 20.20 5.35
CA ALA A 103 10.85 21.51 4.79
C ALA A 103 10.73 21.50 3.25
N LYS A 104 11.53 20.67 2.57
CA LYS A 104 11.48 20.51 1.09
C LYS A 104 10.68 19.28 0.66
N PHE A 105 10.72 18.21 1.46
CA PHE A 105 10.09 16.92 1.14
C PHE A 105 9.20 16.46 2.30
N PRO A 106 7.97 17.01 2.41
CA PRO A 106 7.11 16.77 3.56
C PRO A 106 6.47 15.37 3.57
N VAL A 107 6.53 14.64 2.46
CA VAL A 107 5.77 13.39 2.25
C VAL A 107 6.67 12.28 1.70
N ILE A 108 6.49 11.07 2.22
CA ILE A 108 6.96 9.82 1.61
C ILE A 108 5.79 9.22 0.83
N LYS A 109 6.02 8.80 -0.42
CA LYS A 109 4.98 8.27 -1.33
C LYS A 109 5.33 6.88 -1.82
N LEU A 110 4.34 6.00 -1.86
CA LEU A 110 4.40 4.65 -2.44
C LEU A 110 3.31 4.51 -3.51
N VAL A 111 3.66 4.02 -4.70
CA VAL A 111 2.73 3.77 -5.81
C VAL A 111 3.01 2.41 -6.43
N SER A 112 2.01 1.54 -6.52
CA SER A 112 2.14 0.27 -7.24
C SER A 112 2.33 0.49 -8.74
N THR A 113 3.21 -0.30 -9.34
CA THR A 113 3.24 -0.52 -10.79
C THR A 113 2.63 -1.87 -11.16
N SER A 114 2.73 -2.86 -10.27
CA SER A 114 2.07 -4.15 -10.45
C SER A 114 1.84 -4.86 -9.12
N VAL A 115 0.78 -5.67 -9.08
CA VAL A 115 0.53 -6.63 -8.02
C VAL A 115 0.25 -7.99 -8.66
N THR A 116 0.92 -9.04 -8.19
CA THR A 116 0.75 -10.41 -8.71
C THR A 116 0.55 -11.39 -7.57
N ALA A 117 0.02 -12.59 -7.88
CA ALA A 117 -0.06 -13.67 -6.90
C ALA A 117 1.34 -14.19 -6.56
N ALA A 118 1.57 -14.57 -5.29
CA ALA A 118 2.87 -15.05 -4.80
C ALA A 118 2.83 -16.53 -4.39
N GLY A 119 2.01 -17.35 -5.05
CA GLY A 119 1.99 -18.82 -4.93
C GLY A 119 1.42 -19.38 -3.63
N LYS A 120 1.02 -18.53 -2.67
CA LYS A 120 0.32 -18.92 -1.43
C LYS A 120 -1.03 -18.21 -1.32
N PRO A 121 -2.03 -18.82 -0.66
CA PRO A 121 -3.31 -18.16 -0.41
C PRO A 121 -3.14 -16.80 0.25
N ASN A 122 -3.91 -15.81 -0.21
CA ASN A 122 -3.92 -14.44 0.30
C ASN A 122 -2.53 -13.78 0.37
N THR A 123 -1.59 -14.22 -0.47
CA THR A 123 -0.21 -13.71 -0.52
C THR A 123 0.07 -13.20 -1.92
N TYR A 124 0.58 -11.99 -2.00
CA TYR A 124 0.75 -11.25 -3.24
C TYR A 124 2.14 -10.60 -3.25
N GLN A 125 2.61 -10.28 -4.44
CA GLN A 125 3.86 -9.56 -4.66
C GLN A 125 3.52 -8.14 -5.10
N PHE A 126 3.91 -7.16 -4.31
CA PHE A 126 3.88 -5.75 -4.70
C PHE A 126 5.15 -5.42 -5.48
N THR A 127 5.03 -4.68 -6.58
CA THR A 127 6.13 -3.94 -7.19
C THR A 127 5.69 -2.51 -7.45
N GLY A 128 6.54 -1.54 -7.14
CA GLY A 128 6.16 -0.15 -7.29
C GLY A 128 7.26 0.85 -6.98
N ALA A 129 6.92 2.12 -7.13
CA ALA A 129 7.77 3.26 -6.88
C ALA A 129 7.65 3.70 -5.41
N LEU A 130 8.77 3.74 -4.71
CA LEU A 130 8.92 4.39 -3.40
C LEU A 130 9.69 5.69 -3.59
N THR A 131 9.10 6.80 -3.17
CA THR A 131 9.72 8.13 -3.19
C THR A 131 9.98 8.61 -1.77
N ILE A 132 11.25 8.84 -1.44
CA ILE A 132 11.70 9.42 -0.17
C ILE A 132 12.67 10.55 -0.50
N LYS A 133 12.50 11.72 0.15
CA LYS A 133 13.38 12.89 -0.06
C LYS A 133 13.51 13.29 -1.54
N GLY A 134 12.41 13.19 -2.30
CA GLY A 134 12.36 13.49 -3.73
C GLY A 134 13.04 12.46 -4.64
N ILE A 135 13.65 11.41 -4.09
CA ILE A 135 14.31 10.35 -4.85
C ILE A 135 13.38 9.15 -4.95
N THR A 136 13.16 8.66 -6.16
CA THR A 136 12.30 7.51 -6.44
C THR A 136 13.12 6.27 -6.76
N LYS A 137 12.78 5.15 -6.12
CA LYS A 137 13.35 3.82 -6.38
C LYS A 137 12.24 2.80 -6.56
N THR A 138 12.45 1.86 -7.46
CA THR A 138 11.56 0.69 -7.58
C THR A 138 11.85 -0.27 -6.44
N ILE A 139 10.81 -0.68 -5.73
CA ILE A 139 10.87 -1.71 -4.69
C ILE A 139 9.90 -2.84 -5.03
N SER A 140 10.20 -4.03 -4.51
CA SER A 140 9.32 -5.18 -4.64
C SER A 140 9.32 -5.96 -3.33
N PHE A 141 8.14 -6.35 -2.84
CA PHE A 141 8.01 -7.12 -1.61
C PHE A 141 6.72 -7.93 -1.52
N PRO A 142 6.75 -9.08 -0.82
CA PRO A 142 5.54 -9.84 -0.57
C PRO A 142 4.68 -9.14 0.47
N PHE A 143 3.36 -9.21 0.30
CA PHE A 143 2.40 -8.84 1.32
C PHE A 143 1.29 -9.88 1.42
N THR A 144 0.64 -9.93 2.57
CA THR A 144 -0.53 -10.76 2.81
C THR A 144 -1.76 -9.91 3.07
N THR A 145 -2.94 -10.47 2.79
CA THR A 145 -4.21 -9.83 3.10
C THR A 145 -5.06 -10.68 4.03
N THR A 146 -5.83 -10.04 4.90
CA THR A 146 -6.90 -10.67 5.66
C THR A 146 -8.16 -9.84 5.46
N MET A 147 -9.10 -10.38 4.69
CA MET A 147 -10.35 -9.70 4.35
C MET A 147 -11.42 -10.06 5.38
N THR A 148 -12.16 -9.05 5.81
CA THR A 148 -13.37 -9.19 6.65
C THR A 148 -14.50 -8.39 6.03
N ALA A 149 -15.72 -8.51 6.56
CA ALA A 149 -16.85 -7.73 6.06
C ALA A 149 -16.56 -6.22 6.15
N GLY A 150 -16.40 -5.58 4.99
CA GLY A 150 -16.17 -4.12 4.88
C GLY A 150 -14.75 -3.64 5.19
N SER A 151 -13.78 -4.53 5.42
CA SER A 151 -12.40 -4.12 5.70
C SER A 151 -11.37 -5.13 5.22
N CYS A 152 -10.14 -4.67 4.99
CA CYS A 152 -9.02 -5.52 4.62
C CYS A 152 -7.78 -5.09 5.39
N GLN A 153 -7.09 -6.05 5.99
CA GLN A 153 -5.78 -5.85 6.59
C GLN A 153 -4.69 -6.26 5.60
N PHE A 154 -3.76 -5.35 5.32
CA PHE A 154 -2.60 -5.59 4.47
C PHE A 154 -1.34 -5.65 5.33
N ASN A 155 -0.54 -6.71 5.21
CA ASN A 155 0.70 -6.87 5.97
C ASN A 155 1.88 -7.07 5.03
N GLY A 156 2.89 -6.22 5.09
CA GLY A 156 4.06 -6.27 4.23
C GLY A 156 5.35 -5.99 4.99
N GLN A 157 6.46 -6.51 4.49
CA GLN A 157 7.79 -6.24 5.03
C GLN A 157 8.81 -6.18 3.91
N PHE A 158 9.69 -5.18 3.96
CA PHE A 158 10.77 -5.03 2.99
C PHE A 158 11.98 -4.34 3.60
N VAL A 159 13.12 -4.47 2.94
CA VAL A 159 14.37 -3.81 3.33
C VAL A 159 14.69 -2.77 2.28
N ILE A 160 15.10 -1.58 2.73
CA ILE A 160 15.65 -0.53 1.86
C ILE A 160 17.02 -0.14 2.36
N ASN A 161 17.84 0.42 1.46
CA ASN A 161 19.05 1.14 1.83
C ASN A 161 18.74 2.64 1.93
N ARG A 162 18.97 3.25 3.11
CA ARG A 162 18.71 4.69 3.33
C ARG A 162 19.57 5.60 2.45
N LYS A 163 20.74 5.11 2.02
CA LYS A 163 21.69 5.84 1.16
C LYS A 163 21.18 6.02 -0.25
N ASP A 164 20.38 5.09 -0.75
CA ASP A 164 19.73 5.21 -2.05
C ASP A 164 18.80 6.43 -2.14
N PHE A 165 18.34 6.92 -0.98
CA PHE A 165 17.50 8.10 -0.81
C PHE A 165 18.23 9.29 -0.16
N GLN A 166 19.55 9.19 0.01
CA GLN A 166 20.38 10.23 0.65
C GLN A 166 19.89 10.64 2.05
N VAL A 167 19.38 9.67 2.83
CA VAL A 167 18.89 9.91 4.19
C VAL A 167 20.00 9.60 5.20
N GLY A 168 20.57 10.65 5.77
CA GLY A 168 21.55 10.59 6.84
C GLY A 168 22.99 10.40 6.39
N PRO A 169 23.95 10.85 7.21
CA PRO A 169 25.37 10.80 6.90
C PRO A 169 25.92 9.37 6.90
N ASP A 170 27.08 9.18 6.27
CA ASP A 170 27.87 7.96 6.42
C ASP A 170 28.50 7.93 7.81
N ASN A 171 28.09 6.94 8.60
CA ASN A 171 28.41 6.83 10.01
C ASN A 171 28.06 5.40 10.49
N ALA A 172 28.28 5.12 11.77
CA ALA A 172 28.02 3.81 12.36
C ALA A 172 26.53 3.42 12.51
N ILE A 173 25.61 4.12 11.84
CA ILE A 173 24.23 3.65 11.65
C ILE A 173 24.19 2.81 10.38
N ASP A 174 23.61 1.62 10.47
CA ASP A 174 23.49 0.70 9.34
C ASP A 174 22.84 1.39 8.13
N ASP A 175 23.18 0.94 6.93
CA ASP A 175 22.62 1.49 5.70
C ASP A 175 21.26 0.88 5.40
N LYS A 176 21.12 -0.41 5.73
CA LYS A 176 19.89 -1.14 5.53
C LYS A 176 18.96 -0.96 6.72
N LEU A 177 17.69 -0.76 6.43
CA LEU A 177 16.62 -0.75 7.41
C LEU A 177 15.45 -1.59 6.94
N THR A 178 14.78 -2.21 7.89
CA THR A 178 13.56 -2.98 7.64
C THR A 178 12.36 -2.07 7.83
N VAL A 179 11.48 -2.05 6.84
CA VAL A 179 10.16 -1.43 6.89
C VAL A 179 9.12 -2.52 7.09
N ILE A 180 8.22 -2.32 8.04
CA ILE A 180 7.11 -3.22 8.35
C ILE A 180 5.81 -2.42 8.24
N LEU A 181 4.92 -2.90 7.40
CA LEU A 181 3.61 -2.35 7.14
C LEU A 181 2.56 -3.28 7.74
N ASN A 182 1.73 -2.76 8.64
CA ASN A 182 0.45 -3.36 9.00
C ASN A 182 -0.59 -2.29 8.69
N VAL A 183 -1.47 -2.49 7.71
CA VAL A 183 -2.39 -1.45 7.26
C VAL A 183 -3.79 -1.99 7.35
N GLN A 184 -4.58 -1.42 8.25
CA GLN A 184 -6.02 -1.65 8.28
C GLN A 184 -6.66 -0.65 7.31
N ALA A 185 -7.48 -1.15 6.38
CA ALA A 185 -8.23 -0.30 5.47
C ALA A 185 -9.70 -0.67 5.48
N LYS A 186 -10.58 0.34 5.37
CA LYS A 186 -12.03 0.17 5.29
C LYS A 186 -12.48 0.34 3.85
N LYS A 187 -13.44 -0.49 3.43
CA LYS A 187 -14.08 -0.38 2.12
C LYS A 187 -14.85 0.94 2.04
N GLN A 188 -14.74 1.64 0.91
CA GLN A 188 -15.55 2.84 0.64
C GLN A 188 -16.91 2.48 0.04
#